data_AF-A0A928NMC0-F1
#
_entry.id   AF-A0A928NMC0-F1
#
_cell.length_a   1.000
_cell.length_b   1.000
_cell.length_c   1.000
_cell.angle_alpha   90.00
_cell.angle_beta   90.00
_cell.angle_gamma   90.00
#
_symmetry.space_group_name_H-M   'P 1'
#
loop_
_entity.id
_entity.type
_entity.pdbx_description
1 polymer ?
#
loop_
_entity_poly.entity_id
_entity_poly.type
_entity_poly.pdbx_seq_one_letter_code
_entity_poly.pdbx_strand_id
1 'polypeptide(L)'
;MILKKVLSYMTFVDKISIIFLLVISLVLFSVVLIDGSSDKKVIVEVNGVLHGEYDINATEEIDIDTTFGHNKIKIEKGTVTAIESSCDEQREIGQKISKVGQSIICLPNCVIIRISGNTDIDGVTY
;
A
#
# COMPACT_ATOMS: atom_id res chain seq x y z
N MET A 1 42.49 14.94 23.78
CA MET A 1 43.33 16.10 23.40
C MET A 1 43.62 16.19 21.89
N ILE A 2 43.73 15.07 21.19
CA ILE A 2 43.96 15.00 19.72
C ILE A 2 42.70 15.42 18.91
N LEU A 3 41.50 15.07 19.39
CA LEU A 3 40.23 15.36 18.72
C LEU A 3 39.95 16.86 18.53
N LYS A 4 40.27 17.68 19.55
CA LYS A 4 40.15 19.16 19.45
C LYS A 4 41.09 19.76 18.41
N LYS A 5 42.23 19.12 18.16
CA LYS A 5 43.28 19.61 17.26
C LYS A 5 42.90 19.40 15.79
N VAL A 6 42.28 18.25 15.48
CA VAL A 6 41.69 17.95 14.16
C VAL A 6 40.54 18.91 13.84
N LEU A 7 39.65 19.17 14.82
CA LEU A 7 38.57 20.16 14.71
C LEU A 7 39.05 21.61 14.52
N SER A 8 40.31 21.94 14.79
CA SER A 8 40.83 23.31 14.66
C SER A 8 41.60 23.55 13.35
N TYR A 9 41.95 22.48 12.61
CA TYR A 9 42.75 22.55 11.38
C TYR A 9 41.92 22.39 10.10
N MET A 10 40.69 21.92 10.23
CA MET A 10 39.70 21.96 9.16
C MET A 10 39.23 23.40 8.99
N THR A 11 39.30 23.91 7.76
CA THR A 11 38.77 25.24 7.44
C THR A 11 37.29 25.28 7.84
N PHE A 12 36.77 26.48 8.14
CA PHE A 12 35.35 26.64 8.50
C PHE A 12 34.41 25.97 7.46
N VAL A 13 34.89 25.90 6.21
CA VAL A 13 34.28 25.20 5.07
C VAL A 13 34.22 23.68 5.26
N ASP A 14 35.28 23.02 5.73
CA ASP A 14 35.29 21.56 5.94
C ASP A 14 34.26 21.09 6.99
N LYS A 15 34.07 21.86 8.07
CA LYS A 15 33.02 21.54 9.07
C LYS A 15 31.62 21.68 8.50
N ILE A 16 31.40 22.72 7.70
CA ILE A 16 30.13 22.94 7.01
C ILE A 16 29.89 21.82 6.01
N SER A 17 30.91 21.40 5.25
CA SER A 17 30.81 20.27 4.31
C SER A 17 30.45 18.96 5.00
N ILE A 18 31.04 18.65 6.16
CA ILE A 18 30.69 17.42 6.91
C ILE A 18 29.25 17.45 7.43
N ILE A 19 28.82 18.58 8.00
CA ILE A 19 27.44 18.73 8.48
C ILE A 19 26.44 18.64 7.32
N PHE A 20 26.74 19.27 6.19
CA PHE A 20 25.91 19.23 4.99
C PHE A 20 25.76 17.81 4.45
N LEU A 21 26.86 17.04 4.39
CA LEU A 21 26.84 15.64 3.93
C LEU A 21 26.02 14.75 4.88
N LEU A 22 26.10 15.00 6.19
CA LEU A 22 25.33 14.28 7.20
C LEU A 22 23.82 14.58 7.08
N VAL A 23 23.45 15.84 6.84
CA VAL A 23 22.05 16.26 6.60
C VAL A 23 21.51 15.65 5.32
N ILE A 24 22.27 15.65 4.22
CA ILE A 24 21.86 15.00 2.97
C ILE A 24 21.62 13.51 3.16
N SER A 25 22.52 12.82 3.87
CA SER A 25 22.37 11.40 4.16
C SER A 25 21.10 11.11 4.95
N LEU A 26 20.79 11.95 5.96
CA LEU A 26 19.55 11.83 6.75
C LEU A 26 18.28 12.05 5.92
N VAL A 27 18.31 13.04 5.01
CA VAL A 27 17.18 13.35 4.11
C VAL A 27 16.96 12.20 3.12
N LEU A 28 18.03 11.71 2.48
CA LEU A 28 17.95 10.58 1.56
C LEU A 28 17.45 9.31 2.27
N PHE A 29 17.93 9.04 3.49
CA PHE A 29 17.47 7.90 4.29
C PHE A 29 15.98 8.01 4.63
N SER A 30 15.50 9.22 4.93
CA SER A 30 14.08 9.46 5.24
C SER A 30 13.19 9.25 4.01
N VAL A 31 13.65 9.61 2.80
CA VAL A 31 12.93 9.33 1.55
C VAL A 31 12.86 7.82 1.26
N VAL A 32 13.96 7.09 1.49
CA VAL A 32 13.99 5.63 1.30
C VAL A 32 13.06 4.89 2.28
N LEU A 33 12.85 5.41 3.49
CA LEU A 33 11.91 4.83 4.46
C LEU A 33 10.43 5.08 4.13
N ILE A 34 10.13 6.04 3.24
CA ILE A 34 8.77 6.35 2.80
C ILE A 34 8.38 5.49 1.58
N ASP A 35 9.34 4.89 0.88
CA ASP A 35 9.13 3.86 -0.16
C ASP A 35 8.75 2.49 0.45
N GLY A 36 7.81 2.51 1.38
CA GLY A 36 7.09 1.33 1.88
C GLY A 36 5.97 0.89 0.94
N SER A 37 6.01 1.30 -0.33
CA SER A 37 5.06 0.86 -1.35
C SER A 37 5.35 -0.60 -1.66
N SER A 38 4.71 -1.50 -0.92
CA SER A 38 4.58 -2.86 -1.41
C SER A 38 3.94 -2.77 -2.80
N ASP A 39 4.48 -3.47 -3.79
CA ASP A 39 3.90 -3.54 -5.15
C ASP A 39 2.45 -4.10 -5.15
N LYS A 40 1.98 -4.56 -3.98
CA LYS A 40 0.64 -5.08 -3.76
C LYS A 40 -0.39 -3.95 -3.72
N LYS A 41 -1.37 -4.05 -4.60
CA LYS A 41 -2.54 -3.18 -4.69
C LYS A 41 -3.82 -3.98 -4.49
N VAL A 42 -4.80 -3.33 -3.90
CA VAL A 42 -6.19 -3.81 -3.87
C VAL A 42 -6.89 -3.22 -5.08
N ILE A 43 -7.34 -4.08 -5.97
CA ILE A 43 -8.07 -3.71 -7.19
C ILE A 43 -9.54 -4.01 -6.96
N VAL A 44 -10.39 -3.00 -7.16
CA VAL A 44 -11.85 -3.12 -7.11
C VAL A 44 -12.38 -2.97 -8.53
N GLU A 45 -13.09 -3.99 -9.00
CA GLU A 45 -13.77 -4.00 -10.30
C GLU A 45 -15.27 -4.12 -10.08
N VAL A 46 -16.03 -3.31 -10.83
CA VAL A 46 -17.49 -3.35 -10.86
C VAL A 46 -17.91 -3.67 -12.28
N ASN A 47 -18.65 -4.76 -12.48
CA ASN A 47 -19.08 -5.23 -13.79
C ASN A 47 -17.91 -5.38 -14.79
N GLY A 48 -16.77 -5.87 -14.31
CA GLY A 48 -15.55 -6.06 -15.10
C GLY A 48 -14.80 -4.77 -15.48
N VAL A 49 -15.22 -3.61 -14.96
CA VAL A 49 -14.54 -2.32 -15.18
C VAL A 49 -13.83 -1.91 -13.90
N LEU A 50 -12.59 -1.43 -14.04
CA LEU A 50 -11.82 -0.90 -12.92
C LEU A 50 -12.58 0.26 -12.26
N HIS A 51 -12.92 0.09 -10.99
CA HIS A 51 -13.55 1.12 -10.16
C HIS A 51 -12.51 1.90 -9.36
N GLY A 52 -11.51 1.20 -8.80
CA GLY A 52 -10.45 1.84 -8.02
C GLY A 52 -9.27 0.91 -7.73
N GLU A 53 -8.13 1.54 -7.42
CA GLU A 53 -6.93 0.88 -6.93
C GLU A 53 -6.50 1.52 -5.61
N TYR A 54 -6.16 0.69 -4.63
CA TYR A 54 -5.80 1.15 -3.28
C TYR A 54 -4.53 0.44 -2.81
N ASP A 55 -3.72 1.11 -1.99
CA ASP A 55 -2.54 0.48 -1.37
C ASP A 55 -3.00 -0.47 -0.27
N ILE A 56 -2.52 -1.72 -0.28
CA ILE A 56 -2.88 -2.70 0.75
C ILE A 56 -2.37 -2.32 2.15
N ASN A 57 -1.37 -1.44 2.24
CA ASN A 57 -0.82 -0.96 3.51
C ASN A 57 -1.55 0.28 4.02
N ALA A 58 -2.45 0.87 3.24
CA ALA A 58 -3.32 1.93 3.71
C ALA A 58 -4.22 1.41 4.84
N THR A 59 -4.68 2.33 5.68
CA THR A 59 -5.71 2.04 6.69
C THR A 59 -6.91 2.91 6.38
N GLU A 60 -7.87 2.35 5.65
CA GLU A 60 -9.05 3.05 5.14
C GLU A 60 -10.24 2.11 4.97
N GLU A 61 -11.44 2.70 4.97
CA GLU A 61 -12.69 2.04 4.61
C GLU A 61 -13.15 2.59 3.26
N ILE A 62 -13.55 1.69 2.37
CA ILE A 62 -13.92 2.01 0.99
C ILE A 62 -15.36 1.57 0.78
N ASP A 63 -16.22 2.56 0.53
CA ASP A 63 -17.60 2.37 0.11
C ASP A 63 -17.68 2.25 -1.41
N ILE A 64 -18.31 1.18 -1.88
CA ILE A 64 -18.51 0.83 -3.28
C ILE A 64 -20.00 0.90 -3.55
N ASP A 65 -20.49 2.11 -3.79
CA ASP A 65 -21.88 2.41 -4.13
C ASP A 65 -22.07 2.44 -5.64
N THR A 66 -22.86 1.50 -6.15
CA THR A 66 -23.09 1.33 -7.58
C THR A 66 -24.56 1.07 -7.87
N THR A 67 -24.95 1.13 -9.15
CA THR A 67 -26.30 0.77 -9.57
C THR A 67 -26.66 -0.70 -9.31
N PHE A 68 -25.67 -1.56 -9.08
CA PHE A 68 -25.85 -2.99 -8.80
C PHE A 68 -26.01 -3.28 -7.30
N GLY A 69 -25.66 -2.33 -6.44
CA GLY A 69 -25.72 -2.47 -4.99
C GLY A 69 -24.58 -1.76 -4.27
N HIS A 70 -24.55 -1.90 -2.96
CA HIS A 70 -23.53 -1.36 -2.06
C HIS A 70 -22.67 -2.47 -1.47
N ASN A 71 -21.36 -2.23 -1.41
CA ASN A 71 -20.39 -3.07 -0.69
C ASN A 71 -19.42 -2.15 0.05
N LYS A 72 -18.98 -2.55 1.23
CA LYS A 72 -17.94 -1.83 1.98
C LYS A 72 -16.82 -2.76 2.35
N ILE A 73 -15.60 -2.34 2.06
CA ILE A 73 -14.38 -3.05 2.45
C ILE A 73 -13.54 -2.20 3.40
N LYS A 74 -12.78 -2.87 4.25
CA LYS A 74 -11.78 -2.26 5.12
C LYS A 74 -10.40 -2.79 4.76
N ILE A 75 -9.49 -1.88 4.46
CA ILE A 75 -8.07 -2.16 4.32
C ILE A 75 -7.40 -1.77 5.64
N GLU A 76 -6.75 -2.73 6.31
CA GLU A 76 -5.99 -2.47 7.52
C GLU A 76 -4.88 -3.52 7.66
N LYS A 77 -3.66 -3.07 8.00
CA LYS A 77 -2.52 -3.96 8.31
C LYS A 77 -2.23 -4.99 7.20
N GLY A 78 -2.29 -4.59 5.93
CA GLY A 78 -1.99 -5.49 4.80
C GLY A 78 -3.10 -6.53 4.53
N THR A 79 -4.31 -6.32 5.06
CA THR A 79 -5.45 -7.22 4.90
C THR A 79 -6.67 -6.43 4.45
N VAL A 80 -7.42 -6.99 3.50
CA VAL A 80 -8.72 -6.48 3.07
C VAL A 80 -9.81 -7.35 3.68
N THR A 81 -10.80 -6.73 4.31
CA THR A 81 -11.96 -7.40 4.90
C THR A 81 -13.24 -6.81 4.31
N ALA A 82 -14.16 -7.64 3.83
CA ALA A 82 -15.51 -7.17 3.50
C ALA A 82 -16.32 -7.02 4.79
N ILE A 83 -16.80 -5.80 5.07
CA ILE A 83 -17.45 -5.45 6.33
C ILE A 83 -18.95 -5.22 6.19
N GLU A 84 -19.42 -4.75 5.03
CA GLU A 84 -20.84 -4.57 4.74
C GLU A 84 -21.15 -4.90 3.28
N SER A 85 -22.35 -5.39 3.02
CA SER A 85 -22.85 -5.64 1.66
C SER A 85 -24.36 -5.66 1.63
N SER A 86 -24.94 -5.07 0.58
CA SER A 86 -26.37 -5.13 0.26
C SER A 86 -26.77 -6.38 -0.52
N CYS A 87 -25.84 -7.32 -0.71
CA CYS A 87 -26.09 -8.60 -1.38
C CYS A 87 -27.06 -9.47 -0.57
N ASP A 88 -28.01 -10.15 -1.22
CA ASP A 88 -29.00 -10.99 -0.53
C ASP A 88 -28.37 -12.14 0.28
N GLU A 89 -27.27 -12.68 -0.23
CA GLU A 89 -26.62 -13.87 0.33
C GLU A 89 -25.54 -13.54 1.36
N GLN A 90 -25.03 -12.29 1.38
CA GLN A 90 -24.05 -11.75 2.34
C GLN A 90 -22.86 -12.68 2.67
N ARG A 91 -22.51 -13.63 1.79
CA ARG A 91 -21.49 -14.67 2.07
C ARG A 91 -20.08 -14.12 2.08
N GLU A 92 -19.87 -12.98 1.43
CA GLU A 92 -18.62 -12.24 1.42
C GLU A 92 -18.31 -11.54 2.73
N ILE A 93 -19.32 -11.21 3.54
CA ILE A 93 -19.12 -10.46 4.79
C ILE A 93 -18.25 -11.27 5.75
N GLY A 94 -17.20 -10.65 6.27
CA GLY A 94 -16.22 -11.27 7.16
C GLY A 94 -15.10 -12.04 6.45
N GLN A 95 -15.16 -12.22 5.12
CA GLN A 95 -14.04 -12.76 4.36
C GLN A 95 -12.85 -11.80 4.40
N LYS A 96 -11.65 -12.38 4.46
CA LYS A 96 -10.38 -11.64 4.56
C LYS A 96 -9.39 -12.16 3.53
N ILE A 97 -8.75 -11.23 2.83
CA ILE A 97 -7.69 -11.52 1.86
C ILE A 97 -6.44 -10.70 2.18
N SER A 98 -5.26 -11.28 1.99
CA SER A 98 -3.97 -10.63 2.27
C SER A 98 -2.84 -11.02 1.31
N LYS A 99 -3.06 -12.01 0.44
CA LYS A 99 -2.09 -12.51 -0.54
C LYS A 99 -2.53 -12.16 -1.96
N VAL A 100 -1.55 -11.94 -2.83
CA VAL A 100 -1.76 -11.77 -4.28
C VAL A 100 -2.50 -12.97 -4.84
N GLY A 101 -3.45 -12.73 -5.75
CA GLY A 101 -4.29 -13.75 -6.36
C GLY A 101 -5.50 -14.17 -5.53
N GLN A 102 -5.61 -13.72 -4.27
CA GLN A 102 -6.86 -13.87 -3.51
C GLN A 102 -7.88 -12.81 -3.94
N SER A 103 -9.15 -13.19 -3.87
CA SER A 103 -10.27 -12.30 -4.22
C SER A 103 -11.48 -12.51 -3.32
N ILE A 104 -12.22 -11.43 -3.09
CA ILE A 104 -13.57 -11.42 -2.55
C ILE A 104 -14.51 -11.07 -3.72
N ILE A 105 -15.53 -11.89 -3.93
CA ILE A 105 -16.44 -11.76 -5.08
C ILE A 105 -17.87 -11.62 -4.54
N CYS A 106 -18.54 -10.54 -4.91
CA CYS A 106 -19.97 -10.37 -4.73
C CYS A 106 -20.64 -10.46 -6.10
N LEU A 107 -21.21 -11.61 -6.41
CA LEU A 107 -21.79 -11.88 -7.73
C LEU A 107 -23.04 -11.02 -8.01
N PRO A 108 -24.01 -10.87 -7.08
CA PRO A 108 -25.21 -10.06 -7.34
C PRO A 108 -24.89 -8.58 -7.57
N ASN A 109 -23.96 -8.02 -6.80
CA ASN A 109 -23.54 -6.63 -6.95
C ASN A 109 -22.49 -6.42 -8.06
N CYS A 110 -22.10 -7.50 -8.77
CA CYS A 110 -21.07 -7.49 -9.81
C CYS A 110 -19.71 -6.91 -9.34
N VAL A 111 -19.35 -7.11 -8.08
CA VAL A 111 -18.10 -6.56 -7.50
C VAL A 111 -17.06 -7.66 -7.33
N ILE A 112 -15.84 -7.38 -7.78
CA ILE A 112 -14.65 -8.21 -7.57
C ILE A 112 -13.59 -7.36 -6.89
N ILE A 113 -13.17 -7.79 -5.70
CA ILE A 113 -12.06 -7.18 -4.95
C ILE A 113 -10.91 -8.18 -4.96
N ARG A 114 -9.75 -7.82 -5.50
CA ARG A 114 -8.59 -8.71 -5.58
C ARG A 114 -7.31 -8.02 -5.16
N ILE A 115 -6.36 -8.80 -4.67
CA ILE A 115 -5.00 -8.30 -4.42
C ILE A 115 -4.16 -8.62 -5.65
N SER A 116 -3.71 -7.56 -6.34
CA SER A 116 -2.72 -7.61 -7.40
C SER A 116 -1.36 -7.21 -6.86
N GLY A 117 -0.27 -7.63 -7.49
CA GLY A 117 1.08 -7.23 -7.15
C GLY A 117 2.09 -8.15 -7.78
N ASN A 118 3.30 -7.67 -8.02
CA ASN A 118 4.36 -8.47 -8.60
C ASN A 118 4.79 -9.55 -7.60
N THR A 119 4.34 -10.78 -7.82
CA THR A 119 4.92 -11.95 -7.20
C THR A 119 6.05 -12.42 -8.10
N ASP A 120 7.27 -12.56 -7.57
CA ASP A 120 8.43 -13.17 -8.26
C ASP A 120 8.21 -14.67 -8.64
N ILE A 121 6.96 -15.13 -8.74
CA ILE A 121 6.56 -16.44 -9.20
C ILE A 121 5.62 -16.29 -10.40
N ASP A 122 6.22 -16.51 -11.57
CA ASP A 122 5.68 -16.93 -12.86
C ASP A 122 4.32 -16.37 -13.29
N GLY A 123 4.39 -15.46 -14.26
CA GLY A 123 3.28 -15.15 -15.14
C GLY A 123 2.79 -16.41 -15.87
N VAL A 124 1.64 -16.92 -15.46
CA VAL A 124 0.79 -17.75 -16.31
C VAL A 124 -0.35 -16.87 -16.78
N THR A 125 -0.13 -16.26 -17.95
CA THR A 125 -1.18 -15.64 -18.77
C THR A 125 -2.00 -16.77 -19.40
N TYR A 126 -3.32 -16.72 -19.27
CA TYR A 126 -4.25 -17.56 -20.07
C TYR A 126 -4.56 -16.85 -21.40
#